data_AF-A0A6A0CYJ3-F1
#
_entry.id   AF-A0A6A0CYJ3-F1
#
_cell.length_a   1.000
_cell.length_b   1.000
_cell.length_c   1.000
_cell.angle_alpha   90.00
_cell.angle_beta   90.00
_cell.angle_gamma   90.00
#
_symmetry.space_group_name_H-M   'P 1'
#
loop_
_entity.id
_entity.type
_entity.pdbx_description
1 polymer ?
#
loop_
_entity_poly.entity_id
_entity_poly.type
_entity_poly.pdbx_seq_one_letter_code
_entity_poly.pdbx_strand_id
1 'polypeptide(L)'
;MEKKKLAVLMAVAMAMPVLTGCVESVKEVSGFDMDTIDNIDSERQTGAVPMVVNKENPFYALIATPVALYYDDEGQHVEALLVQDPVNPSRAVERFMDYYPASYIEIRSGSPENVSIELSGMWKWSDAALLIEDTQHGYELGVVAAPIASYLDIPVFVTNSTDDVRGYLKKLGVKYTFICGDLESHAQSWRFKDAEEITEFMVDLVRARFGEVPYVTITNPMDITHVTILNETSYEFQNVTASVDILPANLINLGLGGILGLNDGAFGINTFEIPDDYKYARIVIDLINDNSEYVSELGDDLIILVYDPDEETAIYSSTAAGIPEVDSSGDIVTDRLHYETIIYNKPGTYTASVLARRVAIPNGQFTLRVKVQQVDSPLQPLMNNLSSLAPYLTAYRKGVVLAKPDFAFAGNESIGVSGVVCAGTNEGLVEPCNEHVLGIHEQLNELLAEIANISIDDLETLRNHYAENPIHIAIMADPTMVPMYYYYNPDSDMIGGIELPSDYIYGDIDPKPDDVENNTYTYWPFQENAVGRVTGYDAEDCSALIARTVFYSEIIEDLGEWKNNATVQTGAGLELVGTDTHSSFQHDNRES
;
A
#
# COMPACT_ATOMS: atom_id res chain seq x y z
N MET A 1 44.15 62.90 16.72
CA MET A 1 44.94 61.74 16.27
C MET A 1 43.97 60.57 16.15
N GLU A 2 43.13 60.54 15.12
CA GLU A 2 42.18 59.46 14.82
C GLU A 2 41.44 59.87 13.54
N LYS A 3 41.66 59.11 12.46
CA LYS A 3 41.06 59.15 11.11
C LYS A 3 41.97 58.48 10.07
N LYS A 4 43.25 58.23 10.40
CA LYS A 4 44.19 57.48 9.53
C LYS A 4 44.27 55.97 9.79
N LYS A 5 43.63 55.44 10.84
CA LYS A 5 43.57 53.98 11.10
C LYS A 5 42.33 53.29 10.51
N LEU A 6 41.25 54.03 10.24
CA LEU A 6 40.02 53.45 9.69
C LEU A 6 40.07 53.27 8.16
N ALA A 7 40.79 54.14 7.44
CA ALA A 7 40.96 54.03 5.99
C ALA A 7 41.92 52.91 5.56
N VAL A 8 42.84 52.49 6.43
CA VAL A 8 43.77 51.38 6.16
C VAL A 8 43.10 50.02 6.40
N LEU A 9 42.11 49.94 7.30
CA LEU A 9 41.33 48.71 7.52
C LEU A 9 40.30 48.47 6.41
N MET A 10 39.69 49.52 5.83
CA MET A 10 38.80 49.36 4.67
C MET A 10 39.54 49.10 3.34
N ALA A 11 40.79 49.54 3.21
CA ALA A 11 41.60 49.26 2.01
C ALA A 11 42.28 47.88 2.02
N VAL A 12 42.40 47.22 3.18
CA VAL A 12 42.92 45.85 3.30
C VAL A 12 41.82 44.78 3.10
N ALA A 13 40.54 45.17 3.15
CA ALA A 13 39.42 44.28 2.82
C ALA A 13 39.12 44.17 1.31
N MET A 14 39.70 45.04 0.46
CA MET A 14 39.45 45.04 -1.00
C MET A 14 40.66 44.67 -1.86
N ALA A 15 41.75 44.18 -1.26
CA ALA A 15 42.95 43.81 -2.03
C ALA A 15 43.75 42.68 -1.36
N MET A 16 43.23 41.46 -1.42
CA MET A 16 44.06 40.26 -1.52
C MET A 16 43.44 39.25 -2.48
N PRO A 17 43.88 39.21 -3.74
CA PRO A 17 43.89 37.97 -4.49
C PRO A 17 45.08 37.12 -4.03
N VAL A 18 44.90 35.79 -4.03
CA VAL A 18 45.92 34.72 -4.14
C VAL A 18 45.89 33.67 -3.01
N LEU A 19 45.31 32.53 -3.40
CA LEU A 19 45.71 31.14 -3.12
C LEU A 19 45.81 30.66 -1.67
N THR A 20 44.69 30.18 -1.14
CA THR A 20 44.64 29.00 -0.27
C THR A 20 43.43 28.17 -0.69
N GLY A 21 43.59 26.85 -0.80
CA GLY A 21 42.65 25.93 -1.45
C GLY A 21 41.19 26.16 -1.07
N CYS A 22 40.30 25.96 -2.05
CA CYS A 22 38.85 25.99 -1.85
C CYS A 22 38.50 25.00 -0.73
N VAL A 23 38.36 25.50 0.49
CA VAL A 23 37.56 24.85 1.51
C VAL A 23 36.13 25.15 1.04
N GLU A 24 35.51 24.19 0.36
CA GLU A 24 34.07 24.22 0.14
C GLU A 24 33.42 24.41 1.51
N SER A 25 32.78 25.56 1.71
CA SER A 25 32.02 25.81 2.92
C SER A 25 30.73 25.01 2.84
N VAL A 26 30.72 23.83 3.44
CA VAL A 26 29.49 23.06 3.67
C VAL A 26 28.70 23.78 4.77
N LYS A 27 27.41 24.07 4.53
CA LYS A 27 26.55 24.75 5.49
C LYS A 27 25.19 24.08 5.54
N GLU A 28 24.91 23.43 6.67
CA GLU A 28 23.56 23.00 7.01
C GLU A 28 22.73 24.18 7.53
N VAL A 29 21.47 24.26 7.14
CA VAL A 29 20.56 25.38 7.44
C VAL A 29 19.28 24.88 8.11
N SER A 30 18.63 25.76 8.88
CA SER A 30 17.42 25.46 9.67
C SER A 30 16.24 26.32 9.19
N GLY A 31 15.08 25.72 8.90
CA GLY A 31 13.93 26.36 8.21
C GLY A 31 14.17 26.76 6.73
N PHE A 32 13.36 26.24 5.80
CA PHE A 32 13.52 26.48 4.35
C PHE A 32 13.10 27.89 3.93
N ASP A 33 13.83 28.46 2.96
CA ASP A 33 13.52 29.76 2.37
C ASP A 33 12.91 29.55 0.99
N MET A 34 11.63 29.84 0.82
CA MET A 34 10.92 29.64 -0.45
C MET A 34 11.49 30.51 -1.58
N ASP A 35 12.06 31.68 -1.27
CA ASP A 35 12.76 32.48 -2.29
C ASP A 35 13.96 31.69 -2.86
N THR A 36 14.63 30.86 -2.05
CA THR A 36 15.72 30.01 -2.52
C THR A 36 15.19 28.83 -3.35
N ILE A 37 14.09 28.21 -2.93
CA ILE A 37 13.45 27.07 -3.61
C ILE A 37 12.90 27.46 -4.98
N ASP A 38 12.28 28.63 -5.10
CA ASP A 38 11.72 29.15 -6.35
C ASP A 38 12.80 29.44 -7.40
N ASN A 39 14.04 29.62 -6.96
CA ASN A 39 15.20 29.81 -7.83
C ASN A 39 15.97 28.51 -8.13
N ILE A 40 15.52 27.35 -7.63
CA ILE A 40 16.07 26.05 -8.03
C ILE A 40 15.65 25.80 -9.47
N ASP A 41 16.65 25.47 -10.29
CA ASP A 41 16.50 25.21 -11.71
C ASP A 41 17.32 23.98 -12.09
N SER A 42 16.98 23.38 -13.22
CA SER A 42 17.56 22.14 -13.74
C SER A 42 17.48 22.14 -15.26
N GLU A 43 18.32 21.33 -15.92
CA GLU A 43 18.15 21.05 -17.33
C GLU A 43 18.28 19.56 -17.58
N ARG A 44 17.21 18.98 -18.11
CA ARG A 44 17.19 17.57 -18.48
C ARG A 44 17.91 17.30 -19.80
N GLN A 45 18.54 16.14 -19.87
CA GLN A 45 19.04 15.54 -21.10
C GLN A 45 17.94 14.78 -21.83
N THR A 46 17.04 14.15 -21.08
CA THR A 46 15.90 13.36 -21.57
C THR A 46 14.67 13.78 -20.77
N GLY A 47 13.51 13.90 -21.44
CA GLY A 47 12.23 14.14 -20.77
C GLY A 47 11.80 12.96 -19.89
N ALA A 48 10.50 12.88 -19.61
CA ALA A 48 9.94 11.76 -18.86
C ALA A 48 10.15 10.47 -19.66
N VAL A 49 10.41 9.35 -18.97
CA VAL A 49 10.66 8.06 -19.62
C VAL A 49 9.82 6.97 -18.97
N PRO A 50 9.21 6.05 -19.74
CA PRO A 50 8.57 4.86 -19.20
C PRO A 50 9.60 3.98 -18.47
N MET A 51 9.30 3.61 -17.23
CA MET A 51 10.18 2.86 -16.35
C MET A 51 9.54 1.53 -15.93
N VAL A 52 10.35 0.48 -15.89
CA VAL A 52 10.04 -0.78 -15.20
C VAL A 52 11.13 -1.01 -14.16
N VAL A 53 10.74 -1.13 -12.89
CA VAL A 53 11.68 -1.37 -11.80
C VAL A 53 11.43 -2.72 -11.14
N ASN A 54 12.50 -3.39 -10.73
CA ASN A 54 12.41 -4.67 -10.05
C ASN A 54 11.73 -4.52 -8.67
N LYS A 55 10.71 -5.34 -8.41
CA LYS A 55 9.95 -5.33 -7.15
C LYS A 55 10.73 -5.69 -5.89
N GLU A 56 11.88 -6.35 -6.04
CA GLU A 56 12.73 -6.81 -4.93
C GLU A 56 13.37 -5.66 -4.14
N ASN A 57 13.46 -4.44 -4.71
CA ASN A 57 14.01 -3.30 -3.99
C ASN A 57 13.07 -2.08 -4.05
N PRO A 58 12.47 -1.68 -2.92
CA PRO A 58 11.46 -0.62 -2.90
C PRO A 58 12.04 0.78 -3.18
N PHE A 59 13.36 0.99 -3.04
CA PHE A 59 13.98 2.28 -3.39
C PHE A 59 13.94 2.57 -4.88
N TYR A 60 13.86 1.55 -5.74
CA TYR A 60 13.87 1.79 -7.18
C TYR A 60 12.69 2.63 -7.65
N ALA A 61 11.50 2.43 -7.07
CA ALA A 61 10.33 3.24 -7.40
C ALA A 61 10.50 4.72 -6.94
N LEU A 62 11.10 4.95 -5.77
CA LEU A 62 11.43 6.31 -5.29
C LEU A 62 12.41 7.01 -6.23
N ILE A 63 13.48 6.32 -6.65
CA ILE A 63 14.48 6.87 -7.58
C ILE A 63 13.86 7.13 -8.96
N ALA A 64 13.01 6.23 -9.44
CA ALA A 64 12.40 6.32 -10.77
C ALA A 64 11.24 7.33 -10.83
N THR A 65 10.66 7.72 -9.70
CA THR A 65 9.55 8.69 -9.62
C THR A 65 9.85 10.00 -10.39
N PRO A 66 10.93 10.76 -10.08
CA PRO A 66 11.28 11.98 -10.83
C PRO A 66 11.83 11.73 -12.25
N VAL A 67 12.08 10.47 -12.63
CA VAL A 67 12.46 10.09 -14.00
C VAL A 67 11.22 9.90 -14.87
N ALA A 68 10.19 9.25 -14.31
CA ALA A 68 8.93 9.01 -14.98
C ALA A 68 7.96 10.19 -14.89
N LEU A 69 8.11 11.07 -13.89
CA LEU A 69 7.18 12.16 -13.63
C LEU A 69 7.91 13.39 -13.08
N TYR A 70 7.79 14.54 -13.75
CA TYR A 70 8.33 15.80 -13.25
C TYR A 70 7.50 17.00 -13.72
N TYR A 71 7.84 18.17 -13.19
CA TYR A 71 7.22 19.44 -13.55
C TYR A 71 8.28 20.44 -14.01
N ASP A 72 7.98 21.19 -15.07
CA ASP A 72 8.74 22.35 -15.52
C ASP A 72 7.80 23.52 -15.90
N ASP A 73 8.33 24.54 -16.56
CA ASP A 73 7.56 25.70 -17.03
C ASP A 73 6.45 25.36 -18.04
N GLU A 74 6.54 24.22 -18.74
CA GLU A 74 5.51 23.73 -19.67
C GLU A 74 4.41 22.93 -18.95
N GLY A 75 4.66 22.51 -17.72
CA GLY A 75 3.69 21.84 -16.85
C GLY A 75 4.14 20.44 -16.45
N GLN A 76 3.17 19.52 -16.39
CA GLN A 76 3.40 18.14 -15.96
C GLN A 76 3.87 17.27 -17.14
N HIS A 77 4.96 16.53 -16.93
CA HIS A 77 5.44 15.48 -17.83
C HIS A 77 5.33 14.15 -17.12
N VAL A 78 4.60 13.19 -17.70
CA VAL A 78 4.32 11.90 -17.05
C VAL A 78 4.46 10.75 -18.03
N GLU A 79 5.13 9.70 -17.59
CA GLU A 79 5.26 8.40 -18.25
C GLU A 79 5.02 7.28 -17.25
N ALA A 80 4.77 6.06 -17.75
CA ALA A 80 4.44 4.91 -16.90
C ALA A 80 5.60 4.50 -15.98
N LEU A 81 5.31 4.29 -14.70
CA LEU A 81 6.21 3.65 -13.73
C LEU A 81 5.60 2.32 -13.28
N LEU A 82 6.23 1.22 -13.68
CA LEU A 82 5.80 -0.14 -13.34
C LEU A 82 6.80 -0.77 -12.37
N VAL A 83 6.29 -1.52 -11.42
CA VAL A 83 7.05 -2.41 -10.55
C VAL A 83 6.79 -3.83 -11.04
N GLN A 84 7.83 -4.66 -11.16
CA GLN A 84 7.69 -5.96 -11.82
C GLN A 84 8.66 -7.01 -11.25
N ASP A 85 8.21 -8.26 -11.16
CA ASP A 85 9.09 -9.42 -11.04
C ASP A 85 9.77 -9.69 -12.40
N PRO A 86 11.11 -9.59 -12.50
CA PRO A 86 11.80 -9.76 -13.78
C PRO A 86 11.78 -11.21 -14.31
N VAL A 87 11.38 -12.18 -13.49
CA VAL A 87 11.32 -13.62 -13.80
C VAL A 87 9.89 -14.05 -14.10
N ASN A 88 8.93 -13.71 -13.23
CA ASN A 88 7.52 -14.12 -13.34
C ASN A 88 6.59 -12.91 -13.19
N PRO A 89 6.52 -12.03 -14.21
CA PRO A 89 5.73 -10.82 -14.10
C PRO A 89 4.24 -11.10 -13.93
N SER A 90 3.55 -10.22 -13.22
CA SER A 90 2.12 -10.33 -13.09
C SER A 90 1.41 -10.07 -14.42
N ARG A 91 0.31 -10.80 -14.65
CA ARG A 91 -0.54 -10.61 -15.83
C ARG A 91 -1.09 -9.18 -15.94
N ALA A 92 -1.22 -8.46 -14.82
CA ALA A 92 -1.69 -7.09 -14.83
C ALA A 92 -0.68 -6.14 -15.49
N VAL A 93 0.62 -6.30 -15.16
CA VAL A 93 1.72 -5.55 -15.79
C VAL A 93 1.83 -5.90 -17.27
N GLU A 94 1.85 -7.19 -17.62
CA GLU A 94 1.94 -7.65 -19.01
C GLU A 94 0.80 -7.05 -19.87
N ARG A 95 -0.44 -7.12 -19.38
CA ARG A 95 -1.60 -6.54 -20.07
C ARG A 95 -1.49 -5.04 -20.24
N PHE A 96 -0.98 -4.31 -19.24
CA PHE A 96 -0.79 -2.87 -19.37
C PHE A 96 0.23 -2.55 -20.47
N MET A 97 1.38 -3.23 -20.50
CA MET A 97 2.42 -3.01 -21.52
C MET A 97 1.93 -3.36 -22.94
N ASP A 98 1.03 -4.33 -23.08
CA ASP A 98 0.40 -4.65 -24.36
C ASP A 98 -0.51 -3.50 -24.87
N TYR A 99 -1.25 -2.84 -23.97
CA TYR A 99 -2.11 -1.70 -24.30
C TYR A 99 -1.37 -0.36 -24.38
N TYR A 100 -0.21 -0.25 -23.74
CA TYR A 100 0.65 0.95 -23.74
C TYR A 100 2.05 0.60 -24.28
N PRO A 101 2.20 0.36 -25.60
CA PRO A 101 3.48 -0.06 -26.17
C PRO A 101 4.49 1.10 -26.18
N ALA A 102 5.51 1.01 -25.32
CA ALA A 102 6.57 2.01 -25.21
C ALA A 102 7.98 1.40 -25.12
N SER A 103 9.02 2.24 -25.27
CA SER A 103 10.41 1.83 -25.04
C SER A 103 10.77 2.03 -23.56
N TYR A 104 10.53 1.02 -22.73
CA TYR A 104 10.80 1.09 -21.30
C TYR A 104 12.29 1.01 -20.97
N ILE A 105 12.73 1.80 -20.00
CA ILE A 105 13.99 1.57 -19.29
C ILE A 105 13.73 0.60 -18.14
N GLU A 106 14.43 -0.53 -18.15
CA GLU A 106 14.25 -1.59 -17.17
C GLU A 106 15.40 -1.64 -16.15
N ILE A 107 15.09 -1.45 -14.87
CA ILE A 107 16.02 -1.62 -13.75
C ILE A 107 15.81 -3.02 -13.16
N ARG A 108 16.57 -4.00 -13.67
CA ARG A 108 16.45 -5.40 -13.26
C ARG A 108 17.27 -5.78 -12.02
N SER A 109 18.36 -5.07 -11.75
CA SER A 109 19.30 -5.37 -10.67
C SER A 109 20.24 -4.20 -10.41
N GLY A 110 20.91 -4.18 -9.25
CA GLY A 110 21.85 -3.13 -8.86
C GLY A 110 21.79 -2.92 -7.35
N SER A 111 22.59 -1.99 -6.83
CA SER A 111 22.27 -1.35 -5.55
C SER A 111 21.47 -0.09 -5.81
N PRO A 112 20.61 0.36 -4.88
CA PRO A 112 19.93 1.66 -4.98
C PRO A 112 20.90 2.81 -5.32
N GLU A 113 22.10 2.78 -4.74
CA GLU A 113 23.17 3.73 -5.06
C GLU A 113 23.58 3.74 -6.53
N ASN A 114 23.94 2.58 -7.09
CA ASN A 114 24.36 2.51 -8.49
C ASN A 114 23.22 2.89 -9.44
N VAL A 115 22.00 2.47 -9.15
CA VAL A 115 20.81 2.80 -9.94
C VAL A 115 20.54 4.30 -9.91
N SER A 116 20.61 4.92 -8.73
CA SER A 116 20.40 6.36 -8.59
C SER A 116 21.47 7.20 -9.29
N ILE A 117 22.73 6.76 -9.25
CA ILE A 117 23.83 7.37 -10.01
C ILE A 117 23.57 7.25 -11.52
N GLU A 118 23.18 6.07 -12.01
CA GLU A 118 22.88 5.86 -13.42
C GLU A 118 21.74 6.77 -13.91
N LEU A 119 20.63 6.79 -13.17
CA LEU A 119 19.45 7.58 -13.51
C LEU A 119 19.67 9.10 -13.33
N SER A 120 20.63 9.52 -12.51
CA SER A 120 21.05 10.94 -12.46
C SER A 120 21.57 11.46 -13.81
N GLY A 121 21.96 10.56 -14.72
CA GLY A 121 22.32 10.88 -16.11
C GLY A 121 21.18 11.42 -16.98
N MET A 122 19.93 11.42 -16.49
CA MET A 122 18.80 12.08 -17.15
C MET A 122 18.91 13.61 -17.07
N TRP A 123 19.74 14.15 -16.18
CA TRP A 123 19.99 15.58 -16.03
C TRP A 123 21.34 15.96 -16.64
N LYS A 124 21.38 17.08 -17.38
CA LYS A 124 22.63 17.72 -17.79
C LYS A 124 23.27 18.47 -16.61
N TRP A 125 22.44 19.17 -15.85
CA TRP A 125 22.77 19.83 -14.60
C TRP A 125 21.51 19.99 -13.75
N SER A 126 21.71 20.17 -12.44
CA SER A 126 20.64 20.42 -11.47
C SER A 126 21.20 21.23 -10.30
N ASP A 127 20.51 22.29 -9.90
CA ASP A 127 20.93 23.10 -8.75
C ASP A 127 20.67 22.39 -7.41
N ALA A 128 19.75 21.42 -7.36
CA ALA A 128 19.49 20.65 -6.16
C ALA A 128 19.43 19.13 -6.41
N ALA A 129 19.47 18.36 -5.32
CA ALA A 129 19.26 16.91 -5.34
C ALA A 129 18.59 16.46 -4.03
N LEU A 130 17.82 15.37 -4.10
CA LEU A 130 17.33 14.67 -2.91
C LEU A 130 18.28 13.52 -2.59
N LEU A 131 18.82 13.49 -1.38
CA LEU A 131 19.66 12.42 -0.85
C LEU A 131 18.84 11.59 0.14
N ILE A 132 18.82 10.28 -0.05
CA ILE A 132 18.11 9.34 0.81
C ILE A 132 19.11 8.30 1.32
N GLU A 133 19.14 8.08 2.63
CA GLU A 133 19.96 7.04 3.24
C GLU A 133 19.45 5.64 2.83
N ASP A 134 20.35 4.72 2.46
CA ASP A 134 19.99 3.33 2.09
C ASP A 134 19.74 2.47 3.34
N THR A 135 18.78 2.91 4.15
CA THR A 135 18.33 2.30 5.42
C THR A 135 16.81 2.36 5.55
N GLN A 136 16.23 1.61 6.50
CA GLN A 136 14.80 1.71 6.80
C GLN A 136 14.39 3.15 7.17
N HIS A 137 15.18 3.82 8.01
CA HIS A 137 14.89 5.21 8.39
C HIS A 137 14.96 6.18 7.19
N GLY A 138 15.97 6.00 6.32
CA GLY A 138 16.04 6.76 5.08
C GLY A 138 14.85 6.49 4.17
N TYR A 139 14.38 5.24 4.07
CA TYR A 139 13.18 4.87 3.32
C TYR A 139 11.91 5.54 3.86
N GLU A 140 11.69 5.51 5.17
CA GLU A 140 10.56 6.14 5.85
C GLU A 140 10.43 7.63 5.48
N LEU A 141 11.53 8.37 5.54
CA LEU A 141 11.58 9.77 5.15
C LEU A 141 11.50 9.93 3.62
N GLY A 142 12.16 9.06 2.88
CA GLY A 142 12.23 9.07 1.42
C GLY A 142 10.87 8.90 0.74
N VAL A 143 9.99 8.07 1.29
CA VAL A 143 8.60 7.89 0.79
C VAL A 143 7.83 9.22 0.86
N VAL A 144 8.04 10.02 1.91
CA VAL A 144 7.37 11.31 2.07
C VAL A 144 8.03 12.40 1.22
N ALA A 145 9.35 12.37 1.09
CA ALA A 145 10.14 13.40 0.42
C ALA A 145 10.31 13.21 -1.10
N ALA A 146 10.19 12.00 -1.64
CA ALA A 146 10.42 11.73 -3.06
C ALA A 146 9.57 12.58 -4.03
N PRO A 147 8.32 12.98 -3.72
CA PRO A 147 7.58 13.94 -4.54
C PRO A 147 8.27 15.31 -4.72
N ILE A 148 9.07 15.77 -3.74
CA ILE A 148 9.89 17.00 -3.86
C ILE A 148 10.73 16.93 -5.14
N ALA A 149 11.31 15.76 -5.42
CA ALA A 149 12.16 15.56 -6.57
C ALA A 149 11.42 15.73 -7.90
N SER A 150 10.14 15.36 -7.94
CA SER A 150 9.29 15.56 -9.12
C SER A 150 8.87 17.03 -9.28
N TYR A 151 8.50 17.69 -8.18
CA TYR A 151 8.02 19.08 -8.20
C TYR A 151 9.11 20.11 -8.48
N LEU A 152 10.37 19.77 -8.18
CA LEU A 152 11.53 20.62 -8.44
C LEU A 152 12.37 20.16 -9.64
N ASP A 153 11.98 19.08 -10.32
CA ASP A 153 12.75 18.44 -11.40
C ASP A 153 14.23 18.16 -11.03
N ILE A 154 14.45 17.48 -9.90
CA ILE A 154 15.79 17.18 -9.38
C ILE A 154 16.07 15.69 -9.26
N PRO A 155 17.33 15.25 -9.38
CA PRO A 155 17.70 13.86 -9.21
C PRO A 155 17.58 13.39 -7.75
N VAL A 156 17.25 12.11 -7.59
CA VAL A 156 17.33 11.37 -6.32
C VAL A 156 18.60 10.54 -6.29
N PHE A 157 19.34 10.60 -5.19
CA PHE A 157 20.46 9.72 -4.89
C PHE A 157 20.15 8.93 -3.62
N VAL A 158 20.29 7.61 -3.70
CA VAL A 158 20.20 6.72 -2.53
C VAL A 158 21.62 6.28 -2.19
N THR A 159 22.06 6.40 -0.94
CA THR A 159 23.44 6.04 -0.57
C THR A 159 23.57 5.86 0.94
N ASN A 160 24.61 5.17 1.39
CA ASN A 160 25.01 5.15 2.81
C ASN A 160 26.12 6.17 3.12
N SER A 161 26.65 6.86 2.11
CA SER A 161 27.77 7.78 2.25
C SER A 161 27.75 8.84 1.16
N THR A 162 27.56 10.10 1.55
CA THR A 162 27.59 11.23 0.61
C THR A 162 28.88 11.30 -0.21
N ASP A 163 30.00 10.78 0.30
CA ASP A 163 31.28 10.75 -0.41
C ASP A 163 31.23 9.90 -1.68
N ASP A 164 30.44 8.83 -1.70
CA ASP A 164 30.33 7.90 -2.83
C ASP A 164 29.59 8.55 -4.01
N VAL A 165 28.65 9.45 -3.71
CA VAL A 165 27.90 10.22 -4.72
C VAL A 165 28.44 11.63 -4.97
N ARG A 166 29.37 12.13 -4.13
CA ARG A 166 29.84 13.53 -4.15
C ARG A 166 30.39 13.97 -5.51
N GLY A 167 31.10 13.07 -6.19
CA GLY A 167 31.63 13.34 -7.54
C GLY A 167 30.55 13.63 -8.57
N TYR A 168 29.42 12.91 -8.48
CA TYR A 168 28.27 13.07 -9.37
C TYR A 168 27.49 14.35 -9.06
N LEU A 169 27.26 14.64 -7.78
CA LEU A 169 26.65 15.90 -7.33
C LEU A 169 27.42 17.13 -7.86
N LYS A 170 28.76 17.11 -7.74
CA LYS A 170 29.62 18.19 -8.28
C LYS A 170 29.55 18.30 -9.80
N LYS A 171 29.48 17.16 -10.49
CA LYS A 171 29.40 17.12 -11.96
C LYS A 171 28.08 17.71 -12.46
N LEU A 172 26.98 17.47 -11.75
CA LEU A 172 25.66 18.04 -12.03
C LEU A 172 25.53 19.50 -11.59
N GLY A 173 26.49 20.02 -10.82
CA GLY A 173 26.46 21.41 -10.36
C GLY A 173 25.55 21.65 -9.16
N VAL A 174 25.24 20.59 -8.39
CA VAL A 174 24.35 20.64 -7.22
C VAL A 174 24.88 21.63 -6.18
N LYS A 175 24.05 22.60 -5.82
CA LYS A 175 24.31 23.64 -4.81
C LYS A 175 23.53 23.36 -3.52
N TYR A 176 22.37 22.72 -3.65
CA TYR A 176 21.45 22.44 -2.55
C TYR A 176 21.16 20.94 -2.43
N THR A 177 21.06 20.41 -1.22
CA THR A 177 20.61 19.03 -1.02
C THR A 177 19.55 18.93 0.04
N PHE A 178 18.46 18.24 -0.25
CA PHE A 178 17.51 17.75 0.74
C PHE A 178 17.97 16.38 1.21
N ILE A 179 18.01 16.13 2.52
CA ILE A 179 18.60 14.93 3.11
C ILE A 179 17.55 14.22 3.97
N CYS A 180 17.30 12.95 3.62
CA CYS A 180 16.50 11.98 4.36
C CYS A 180 17.45 10.96 5.01
N GLY A 181 17.58 10.99 6.32
CA GLY A 181 18.48 10.11 7.10
C GLY A 181 19.78 10.76 7.55
N ASP A 182 20.73 9.96 8.03
CA ASP A 182 21.99 10.42 8.64
C ASP A 182 23.18 10.47 7.66
N LEU A 183 23.01 11.23 6.58
CA LEU A 183 24.05 11.43 5.56
C LEU A 183 24.85 12.72 5.76
N GLU A 184 26.14 12.73 5.41
CA GLU A 184 26.92 13.97 5.46
C GLU A 184 26.40 15.04 4.48
N SER A 185 26.52 16.30 4.85
CA SER A 185 26.05 17.44 4.03
C SER A 185 26.89 17.64 2.75
N HIS A 186 26.24 18.18 1.71
CA HIS A 186 26.86 18.60 0.46
C HIS A 186 26.46 20.04 0.13
N ALA A 187 27.46 20.93 0.00
CA ALA A 187 27.24 22.36 -0.24
C ALA A 187 26.26 22.96 0.81
N GLN A 188 25.09 23.46 0.39
CA GLN A 188 24.05 23.89 1.31
C GLN A 188 23.01 22.78 1.48
N SER A 189 22.77 22.33 2.70
CA SER A 189 21.92 21.15 2.94
C SER A 189 20.75 21.44 3.88
N TRP A 190 19.60 20.88 3.52
CA TRP A 190 18.41 20.71 4.34
C TRP A 190 18.38 19.27 4.82
N ARG A 191 18.32 19.04 6.13
CA ARG A 191 18.09 17.70 6.67
C ARG A 191 16.75 17.68 7.35
N PHE A 192 15.90 16.75 6.93
CA PHE A 192 14.62 16.53 7.58
C PHE A 192 14.82 15.67 8.82
N LYS A 193 14.20 16.09 9.92
CA LYS A 193 14.23 15.38 11.20
C LYS A 193 13.28 14.19 11.20
N ASP A 194 12.10 14.36 10.62
CA ASP A 194 11.01 13.38 10.63
C ASP A 194 10.04 13.62 9.46
N ALA A 195 9.08 12.71 9.29
CA ALA A 195 8.06 12.78 8.24
C ALA A 195 7.13 14.00 8.35
N GLU A 196 6.94 14.53 9.57
CA GLU A 196 6.08 15.68 9.82
C GLU A 196 6.71 16.95 9.23
N GLU A 197 8.00 17.19 9.48
CA GLU A 197 8.74 18.31 8.88
C GLU A 197 8.72 18.25 7.34
N ILE A 198 8.78 17.05 6.76
CA ILE A 198 8.67 16.87 5.29
C ILE A 198 7.27 17.21 4.81
N THR A 199 6.23 16.78 5.53
CA THR A 199 4.83 17.00 5.16
C THR A 199 4.49 18.49 5.18
N GLU A 200 4.89 19.21 6.24
CA GLU A 200 4.74 20.68 6.34
C GLU A 200 5.46 21.39 5.19
N PHE A 201 6.72 21.02 4.93
CA PHE A 201 7.49 21.54 3.79
C PHE A 201 6.76 21.31 2.45
N MET A 202 6.19 20.12 2.29
CA MET A 202 5.49 19.72 1.08
C MET A 202 4.18 20.50 0.87
N VAL A 203 3.42 20.77 1.93
CA VAL A 203 2.20 21.61 1.86
C VAL A 203 2.54 23.00 1.31
N ASP A 204 3.59 23.63 1.83
CA ASP A 204 4.04 24.95 1.39
C ASP A 204 4.61 24.93 -0.04
N LEU A 205 5.44 23.92 -0.37
CA LEU A 205 6.00 23.76 -1.71
C LEU A 205 4.89 23.58 -2.76
N VAL A 206 3.94 22.69 -2.52
CA VAL A 206 2.83 22.40 -3.43
C VAL A 206 1.94 23.63 -3.58
N ARG A 207 1.60 24.32 -2.49
CA ARG A 207 0.80 25.55 -2.53
C ARG A 207 1.51 26.66 -3.32
N ALA A 208 2.83 26.83 -3.15
CA ALA A 208 3.58 27.83 -3.90
C ALA A 208 3.68 27.50 -5.40
N ARG A 209 3.89 26.23 -5.76
CA ARG A 209 4.04 25.79 -7.15
C ARG A 209 2.70 25.68 -7.90
N PHE A 210 1.65 25.22 -7.24
CA PHE A 210 0.39 24.82 -7.89
C PHE A 210 -0.84 25.59 -7.41
N GLY A 211 -0.72 26.38 -6.34
CA GLY A 211 -1.79 27.22 -5.78
C GLY A 211 -2.66 26.53 -4.73
N GLU A 212 -2.77 25.21 -4.77
CA GLU A 212 -3.57 24.39 -3.85
C GLU A 212 -2.95 23.01 -3.66
N VAL A 213 -3.36 22.29 -2.61
CA VAL A 213 -3.03 20.87 -2.36
C VAL A 213 -4.31 20.06 -2.57
N PRO A 214 -4.54 19.42 -3.73
CA PRO A 214 -5.80 18.76 -4.05
C PRO A 214 -5.80 17.25 -3.73
N TYR A 215 -4.73 16.72 -3.13
CA TYR A 215 -4.56 15.29 -2.93
C TYR A 215 -3.69 14.94 -1.71
N VAL A 216 -4.09 13.92 -0.96
CA VAL A 216 -3.31 13.32 0.13
C VAL A 216 -3.20 11.81 -0.11
N THR A 217 -1.98 11.26 0.00
CA THR A 217 -1.80 9.80 0.05
C THR A 217 -1.40 9.39 1.46
N ILE A 218 -2.19 8.53 2.09
CA ILE A 218 -1.87 7.88 3.36
C ILE A 218 -1.18 6.55 3.06
N THR A 219 -0.04 6.30 3.69
CA THR A 219 0.71 5.05 3.51
C THR A 219 1.48 4.69 4.78
N ASN A 220 2.07 3.49 4.82
CA ASN A 220 2.96 3.08 5.88
C ASN A 220 4.27 2.51 5.30
N PRO A 221 5.44 3.08 5.64
CA PRO A 221 6.73 2.62 5.12
C PRO A 221 7.24 1.32 5.76
N MET A 222 6.49 0.71 6.69
CA MET A 222 6.82 -0.59 7.29
C MET A 222 6.42 -1.78 6.39
N ASP A 223 5.72 -1.53 5.30
CA ASP A 223 5.27 -2.56 4.36
C ASP A 223 6.40 -3.20 3.52
N ILE A 224 7.63 -2.70 3.67
CA ILE A 224 8.86 -3.32 3.15
C ILE A 224 9.58 -4.21 4.18
N THR A 225 9.11 -4.21 5.43
CA THR A 225 9.68 -5.00 6.52
C THR A 225 8.92 -6.31 6.66
N HIS A 226 9.64 -7.43 6.50
CA HIS A 226 9.08 -8.77 6.65
C HIS A 226 9.44 -9.38 8.00
N VAL A 227 8.53 -10.19 8.53
CA VAL A 227 8.78 -10.99 9.74
C VAL A 227 9.91 -11.99 9.52
N THR A 228 10.74 -12.20 10.54
CA THR A 228 11.79 -13.20 10.53
C THR A 228 11.24 -14.53 11.05
N ILE A 229 11.39 -15.59 10.26
CA ILE A 229 11.06 -16.95 10.71
C ILE A 229 12.18 -17.44 11.64
N LEU A 230 11.84 -17.67 12.90
CA LEU A 230 12.76 -18.16 13.93
C LEU A 230 12.79 -19.69 14.01
N ASN A 231 11.65 -20.32 13.76
CA ASN A 231 11.47 -21.78 13.77
C ASN A 231 10.27 -22.16 12.89
N GLU A 232 10.23 -23.39 12.38
CA GLU A 232 9.15 -23.87 11.51
C GLU A 232 8.84 -25.35 11.77
N THR A 233 7.55 -25.68 11.84
CA THR A 233 7.03 -27.05 11.79
C THR A 233 6.05 -27.17 10.63
N SER A 234 6.09 -28.28 9.90
CA SER A 234 5.22 -28.53 8.74
C SER A 234 4.38 -29.79 8.92
N TYR A 235 3.14 -29.72 8.44
CA TYR A 235 2.16 -30.79 8.41
C TYR A 235 1.64 -30.95 6.99
N GLU A 236 1.45 -32.18 6.53
CA GLU A 236 0.82 -32.49 5.25
C GLU A 236 -0.24 -33.57 5.48
N PHE A 237 -1.44 -33.32 4.98
CA PHE A 237 -2.58 -34.20 5.07
C PHE A 237 -3.15 -34.45 3.68
N GLN A 238 -3.45 -35.72 3.39
CA GLN A 238 -4.23 -36.13 2.23
C GLN A 238 -5.48 -36.83 2.73
N ASN A 239 -6.64 -36.30 2.35
CA ASN A 239 -7.91 -36.80 2.86
C ASN A 239 -9.02 -36.73 1.79
N VAL A 240 -10.18 -37.30 2.10
CA VAL A 240 -11.36 -37.32 1.24
C VAL A 240 -12.51 -36.65 2.00
N THR A 241 -13.29 -35.83 1.29
CA THR A 241 -14.53 -35.24 1.80
C THR A 241 -15.66 -35.53 0.82
N ALA A 242 -16.83 -35.86 1.35
CA ALA A 242 -18.06 -35.96 0.58
C ALA A 242 -18.53 -34.57 0.14
N SER A 243 -19.22 -34.49 -1.00
CA SER A 243 -19.88 -33.26 -1.40
C SER A 243 -21.06 -32.94 -0.48
N VAL A 244 -21.16 -31.67 -0.07
CA VAL A 244 -22.32 -31.15 0.65
C VAL A 244 -22.76 -29.79 0.10
N ASP A 245 -24.05 -29.65 -0.16
CA ASP A 245 -24.68 -28.36 -0.47
C ASP A 245 -25.30 -27.78 0.80
N ILE A 246 -24.71 -26.72 1.33
CA ILE A 246 -25.12 -26.14 2.62
C ILE A 246 -25.17 -24.62 2.51
N LEU A 247 -26.22 -24.03 3.09
CA LEU A 247 -26.32 -22.59 3.28
C LEU A 247 -25.27 -22.09 4.28
N PRO A 248 -24.62 -20.93 4.07
CA PRO A 248 -23.61 -20.38 4.99
C PRO A 248 -24.06 -20.37 6.46
N ALA A 249 -25.30 -20.00 6.75
CA ALA A 249 -25.86 -19.95 8.11
C ALA A 249 -25.93 -21.32 8.83
N ASN A 250 -25.89 -22.43 8.09
CA ASN A 250 -25.92 -23.78 8.65
C ASN A 250 -24.52 -24.41 8.78
N LEU A 251 -23.47 -23.71 8.30
CA LEU A 251 -22.11 -24.24 8.22
C LEU A 251 -21.50 -24.49 9.60
N ILE A 252 -21.72 -23.57 10.56
CA ILE A 252 -21.25 -23.70 11.95
C ILE A 252 -21.85 -24.93 12.62
N ASN A 253 -23.17 -25.09 12.52
CA ASN A 253 -23.89 -26.22 13.10
C ASN A 253 -23.45 -27.56 12.50
N LEU A 254 -23.18 -27.61 11.19
CA LEU A 254 -22.67 -28.82 10.56
C LEU A 254 -21.21 -29.09 10.93
N GLY A 255 -20.37 -28.05 10.98
CA GLY A 255 -18.96 -28.13 11.35
C GLY A 255 -18.76 -28.67 12.76
N LEU A 256 -19.49 -28.11 13.75
CA LEU A 256 -19.54 -28.63 15.11
C LEU A 256 -20.04 -30.08 15.14
N GLY A 257 -21.07 -30.42 14.37
CA GLY A 257 -21.53 -31.80 14.21
C GLY A 257 -20.47 -32.73 13.60
N GLY A 258 -19.61 -32.23 12.71
CA GLY A 258 -18.47 -32.95 12.13
C GLY A 258 -17.38 -33.27 13.15
N ILE A 259 -16.98 -32.28 13.96
CA ILE A 259 -16.00 -32.43 15.06
C ILE A 259 -16.50 -33.45 16.08
N LEU A 260 -17.79 -33.41 16.40
CA LEU A 260 -18.43 -34.32 17.36
C LEU A 260 -18.73 -35.73 16.79
N GLY A 261 -18.32 -36.02 15.55
CA GLY A 261 -18.55 -37.33 14.91
C GLY A 261 -20.02 -37.62 14.59
N LEU A 262 -20.85 -36.58 14.46
CA LEU A 262 -22.27 -36.67 14.13
C LEU A 262 -22.53 -36.63 12.62
N ASN A 263 -21.52 -36.23 11.83
CA ASN A 263 -21.59 -36.08 10.36
C ASN A 263 -20.43 -36.82 9.66
N ASP A 264 -20.26 -38.12 9.93
CA ASP A 264 -19.17 -38.95 9.37
C ASP A 264 -19.08 -38.85 7.84
N GLY A 265 -17.90 -38.44 7.34
CA GLY A 265 -17.58 -38.35 5.91
C GLY A 265 -17.87 -37.00 5.25
N ALA A 266 -18.63 -36.10 5.90
CA ALA A 266 -18.88 -34.75 5.38
C ALA A 266 -17.62 -33.86 5.45
N PHE A 267 -16.77 -34.06 6.46
CA PHE A 267 -15.57 -33.25 6.68
C PHE A 267 -14.30 -34.09 6.65
N GLY A 268 -13.25 -33.53 6.06
CA GLY A 268 -11.88 -33.97 6.29
C GLY A 268 -11.31 -33.26 7.51
N ILE A 269 -11.22 -33.95 8.64
CA ILE A 269 -10.69 -33.40 9.90
C ILE A 269 -9.19 -33.70 10.01
N ASN A 270 -8.40 -32.65 10.26
CA ASN A 270 -6.95 -32.71 10.41
C ASN A 270 -6.54 -31.88 11.63
N THR A 271 -5.45 -32.24 12.30
CA THR A 271 -4.99 -31.54 13.52
C THR A 271 -3.52 -31.18 13.42
N PHE A 272 -3.17 -29.98 13.86
CA PHE A 272 -1.79 -29.51 13.97
C PHE A 272 -1.57 -28.79 15.31
N GLU A 273 -0.31 -28.57 15.71
CA GLU A 273 0.02 -28.00 17.01
C GLU A 273 0.75 -26.66 16.84
N ILE A 274 0.39 -25.69 17.67
CA ILE A 274 1.20 -24.50 17.92
C ILE A 274 1.98 -24.71 19.22
N PRO A 275 3.33 -24.74 19.20
CA PRO A 275 4.14 -24.94 20.40
C PRO A 275 3.94 -23.87 21.48
N ASP A 276 4.02 -24.30 22.75
CA ASP A 276 3.83 -23.43 23.94
C ASP A 276 4.80 -22.25 24.03
N ASP A 277 5.97 -22.33 23.41
CA ASP A 277 7.00 -21.29 23.41
C ASP A 277 6.83 -20.26 22.28
N TYR A 278 5.85 -20.43 21.40
CA TYR A 278 5.59 -19.50 20.31
C TYR A 278 4.71 -18.35 20.82
N LYS A 279 5.34 -17.20 21.09
CA LYS A 279 4.61 -15.95 21.36
C LYS A 279 3.78 -15.51 20.15
N TYR A 280 4.39 -15.57 18.97
CA TYR A 280 3.76 -15.30 17.68
C TYR A 280 3.96 -16.50 16.77
N ALA A 281 2.85 -17.05 16.27
CA ALA A 281 2.84 -18.18 15.37
C ALA A 281 2.16 -17.80 14.06
N ARG A 282 2.92 -17.73 12.97
CA ARG A 282 2.36 -17.60 11.63
C ARG A 282 1.91 -18.97 11.14
N ILE A 283 0.62 -19.09 10.82
CA ILE A 283 0.03 -20.25 10.17
C ILE A 283 -0.03 -19.97 8.68
N VAL A 284 0.62 -20.83 7.88
CA VAL A 284 0.55 -20.81 6.42
C VAL A 284 -0.19 -22.06 5.96
N ILE A 285 -1.28 -21.87 5.24
CA ILE A 285 -2.17 -22.93 4.75
C ILE A 285 -2.12 -22.96 3.23
N ASP A 286 -1.75 -24.12 2.68
CA ASP A 286 -1.99 -24.43 1.27
C ASP A 286 -3.05 -25.54 1.19
N LEU A 287 -4.21 -25.23 0.62
CA LEU A 287 -5.27 -26.20 0.36
C LEU A 287 -5.43 -26.39 -1.14
N ILE A 288 -5.33 -27.63 -1.61
CA ILE A 288 -5.38 -27.99 -3.02
C ILE A 288 -6.55 -28.95 -3.25
N ASN A 289 -7.42 -28.61 -4.19
CA ASN A 289 -8.49 -29.47 -4.65
C ASN A 289 -7.96 -30.43 -5.73
N ASP A 290 -7.66 -31.67 -5.33
CA ASP A 290 -7.14 -32.70 -6.25
C ASP A 290 -8.18 -33.13 -7.31
N ASN A 291 -9.41 -32.60 -7.25
CA ASN A 291 -10.50 -32.83 -8.20
C ASN A 291 -11.04 -31.52 -8.79
N SER A 292 -10.17 -30.74 -9.46
CA SER A 292 -10.47 -29.41 -10.00
C SER A 292 -11.29 -29.37 -11.32
N GLU A 293 -11.63 -30.52 -11.92
CA GLU A 293 -12.19 -30.62 -13.30
C GLU A 293 -13.44 -29.75 -13.55
N TYR A 294 -14.32 -29.60 -12.55
CA TYR A 294 -15.61 -28.91 -12.70
C TYR A 294 -15.70 -27.54 -12.01
N VAL A 295 -14.60 -27.04 -11.46
CA VAL A 295 -14.58 -25.78 -10.69
C VAL A 295 -15.00 -24.60 -11.56
N SER A 296 -14.46 -24.48 -12.77
CA SER A 296 -14.79 -23.36 -13.67
C SER A 296 -16.23 -23.37 -14.17
N GLU A 297 -16.81 -24.56 -14.37
CA GLU A 297 -18.14 -24.71 -14.97
C GLU A 297 -19.26 -24.69 -13.92
N LEU A 298 -19.05 -25.35 -12.77
CA LEU A 298 -20.08 -25.61 -11.77
C LEU A 298 -19.89 -24.81 -10.47
N GLY A 299 -18.76 -24.10 -10.33
CA GLY A 299 -18.46 -23.35 -9.11
C GLY A 299 -18.12 -24.23 -7.91
N ASP A 300 -17.61 -25.45 -8.15
CA ASP A 300 -17.13 -26.34 -7.10
C ASP A 300 -16.01 -25.66 -6.28
N ASP A 301 -16.00 -25.82 -4.96
CA ASP A 301 -14.92 -25.28 -4.11
C ASP A 301 -14.68 -26.10 -2.84
N LEU A 302 -13.56 -25.83 -2.19
CA LEU A 302 -13.25 -26.33 -0.85
C LEU A 302 -13.29 -25.19 0.15
N ILE A 303 -13.99 -25.42 1.26
CA ILE A 303 -14.05 -24.51 2.41
C ILE A 303 -13.18 -25.08 3.53
N ILE A 304 -12.38 -24.23 4.17
CA ILE A 304 -11.62 -24.58 5.36
C ILE A 304 -12.08 -23.77 6.57
N LEU A 305 -12.26 -24.48 7.67
CA LEU A 305 -12.51 -23.94 9.01
C LEU A 305 -11.38 -24.42 9.92
N VAL A 306 -10.65 -23.50 10.53
CA VAL A 306 -9.65 -23.84 11.55
C VAL A 306 -10.16 -23.38 12.90
N TYR A 307 -10.28 -24.35 13.81
CA TYR A 307 -10.67 -24.12 15.20
C TYR A 307 -9.43 -24.08 16.08
N ASP A 308 -9.42 -23.13 16.99
CA ASP A 308 -8.37 -22.98 17.99
C ASP A 308 -8.57 -23.94 19.18
N PRO A 309 -7.65 -23.97 20.16
CA PRO A 309 -7.73 -24.88 21.31
C PRO A 309 -8.95 -24.66 22.23
N ASP A 310 -9.62 -23.51 22.13
CA ASP A 310 -10.86 -23.22 22.87
C ASP A 310 -12.12 -23.62 22.07
N GLU A 311 -11.94 -24.29 20.92
CA GLU A 311 -13.00 -24.68 19.97
C GLU A 311 -13.67 -23.49 19.25
N GLU A 312 -13.06 -22.31 19.29
CA GLU A 312 -13.52 -21.12 18.55
C GLU A 312 -12.95 -21.10 17.13
N THR A 313 -13.70 -20.54 16.18
CA THR A 313 -13.25 -20.44 14.78
C THR A 313 -12.19 -19.35 14.65
N ALA A 314 -10.96 -19.72 14.32
CA ALA A 314 -9.85 -18.78 14.10
C ALA A 314 -9.65 -18.44 12.62
N ILE A 315 -9.94 -19.37 11.71
CA ILE A 315 -9.77 -19.15 10.27
C ILE A 315 -10.98 -19.70 9.53
N TYR A 316 -11.53 -18.88 8.63
CA TYR A 316 -12.53 -19.28 7.64
C TYR A 316 -12.08 -18.78 6.26
N SER A 317 -11.97 -19.69 5.30
CA SER A 317 -11.64 -19.35 3.92
C SER A 317 -12.10 -20.43 2.94
N SER A 318 -11.92 -20.18 1.64
CA SER A 318 -12.28 -21.11 0.58
C SER A 318 -11.31 -21.01 -0.59
N THR A 319 -11.16 -22.09 -1.36
CA THR A 319 -10.47 -22.05 -2.66
C THR A 319 -11.10 -21.09 -3.66
N ALA A 320 -12.39 -20.76 -3.51
CA ALA A 320 -13.05 -19.68 -4.27
C ALA A 320 -12.48 -18.28 -3.96
N ALA A 321 -11.83 -18.09 -2.81
CA ALA A 321 -11.09 -16.87 -2.47
C ALA A 321 -9.58 -16.98 -2.81
N GLY A 322 -9.13 -18.15 -3.27
CA GLY A 322 -7.74 -18.40 -3.63
C GLY A 322 -7.43 -18.03 -5.08
N ILE A 323 -6.13 -18.05 -5.42
CA ILE A 323 -5.65 -17.84 -6.79
C ILE A 323 -5.43 -19.20 -7.46
N PRO A 324 -6.32 -19.62 -8.38
CA PRO A 324 -6.18 -20.90 -9.06
C PRO A 324 -5.02 -20.88 -10.07
N GLU A 325 -4.56 -22.07 -10.45
CA GLU A 325 -3.77 -22.24 -11.67
C GLU A 325 -4.73 -22.38 -12.85
N VAL A 326 -4.52 -21.56 -13.88
CA VAL A 326 -5.34 -21.55 -15.09
C VAL A 326 -4.51 -21.87 -16.32
N ASP A 327 -5.13 -22.45 -17.33
CA ASP A 327 -4.50 -22.68 -18.62
C ASP A 327 -4.52 -21.43 -19.53
N SER A 328 -4.23 -21.61 -20.82
CA SER A 328 -4.21 -20.54 -21.80
C SER A 328 -5.60 -20.07 -22.25
N SER A 329 -6.67 -20.86 -22.07
CA SER A 329 -8.06 -20.40 -22.26
C SER A 329 -8.58 -19.66 -21.04
N GLY A 330 -7.91 -19.80 -19.89
CA GLY A 330 -8.33 -19.22 -18.62
C GLY A 330 -9.18 -20.18 -17.78
N ASP A 331 -9.24 -21.46 -18.17
CA ASP A 331 -9.94 -22.49 -17.40
C ASP A 331 -9.08 -22.95 -16.23
N ILE A 332 -9.70 -23.20 -15.08
CA ILE A 332 -9.03 -23.64 -13.85
C ILE A 332 -8.55 -25.09 -14.01
N VAL A 333 -7.23 -25.27 -13.88
CA VAL A 333 -6.55 -26.58 -13.88
C VAL A 333 -6.31 -27.07 -12.46
N THR A 334 -5.93 -26.14 -11.56
CA THR A 334 -5.71 -26.42 -10.14
C THR A 334 -6.43 -25.37 -9.31
N ASP A 335 -7.51 -25.78 -8.66
CA ASP A 335 -8.21 -25.01 -7.65
C ASP A 335 -7.48 -25.12 -6.30
N ARG A 336 -7.10 -23.96 -5.75
CA ARG A 336 -6.23 -23.90 -4.58
C ARG A 336 -6.43 -22.62 -3.78
N LEU A 337 -6.13 -22.71 -2.49
CA LEU A 337 -6.04 -21.60 -1.56
C LEU A 337 -4.65 -21.57 -0.96
N HIS A 338 -4.07 -20.36 -0.93
CA HIS A 338 -2.95 -20.02 -0.08
C HIS A 338 -3.44 -18.98 0.93
N TYR A 339 -3.27 -19.22 2.22
CA TYR A 339 -3.72 -18.32 3.28
C TYR A 339 -2.66 -18.22 4.38
N GLU A 340 -2.42 -16.99 4.85
CA GLU A 340 -1.51 -16.71 5.94
C GLU A 340 -2.18 -15.89 7.03
N THR A 341 -1.92 -16.21 8.29
CA THR A 341 -2.29 -15.36 9.43
C THR A 341 -1.34 -15.57 10.60
N ILE A 342 -1.29 -14.61 11.51
CA ILE A 342 -0.48 -14.70 12.74
C ILE A 342 -1.41 -14.84 13.94
N ILE A 343 -1.06 -15.78 14.81
CA ILE A 343 -1.69 -16.02 16.10
C ILE A 343 -0.77 -15.49 17.21
N TYR A 344 -1.32 -14.67 18.10
CA TYR A 344 -0.65 -14.21 19.31
C TYR A 344 -1.07 -15.03 20.54
N ASN A 345 -0.07 -15.60 21.22
CA ASN A 345 -0.16 -16.21 22.55
C ASN A 345 -1.36 -17.17 22.74
N LYS A 346 -1.60 -18.03 21.74
CA LYS A 346 -2.65 -19.06 21.78
C LYS A 346 -2.12 -20.43 21.32
N PRO A 347 -1.18 -21.04 22.08
CA PRO A 347 -0.62 -22.34 21.75
C PRO A 347 -1.60 -23.49 22.02
N GLY A 348 -1.32 -24.67 21.46
CA GLY A 348 -2.10 -25.88 21.64
C GLY A 348 -2.53 -26.54 20.32
N THR A 349 -3.45 -27.49 20.43
CA THR A 349 -3.97 -28.26 19.29
C THR A 349 -5.01 -27.46 18.52
N TYR A 350 -4.77 -27.25 17.23
CA TYR A 350 -5.72 -26.67 16.28
C TYR A 350 -6.35 -27.76 15.42
N THR A 351 -7.62 -27.58 15.06
CA THR A 351 -8.37 -28.51 14.21
C THR A 351 -8.73 -27.84 12.89
N ALA A 352 -8.15 -28.32 11.78
CA ALA A 352 -8.51 -27.90 10.43
C ALA A 352 -9.54 -28.85 9.82
N SER A 353 -10.75 -28.34 9.63
CA SER A 353 -11.89 -29.03 9.02
C SER A 353 -12.09 -28.54 7.59
N VAL A 354 -11.96 -29.45 6.62
CA VAL A 354 -12.18 -29.16 5.20
C VAL A 354 -13.50 -29.74 4.74
N LEU A 355 -14.28 -28.91 4.06
CA LEU A 355 -15.56 -29.22 3.45
C LEU A 355 -15.47 -29.02 1.94
N ALA A 356 -16.22 -29.78 1.16
CA ALA A 356 -16.34 -29.56 -0.28
C ALA A 356 -17.78 -29.26 -0.69
N ARG A 357 -17.97 -28.20 -1.49
CA ARG A 357 -19.19 -27.98 -2.27
C ARG A 357 -18.91 -28.44 -3.68
N ARG A 358 -19.53 -29.55 -4.09
CA ARG A 358 -19.31 -30.12 -5.43
C ARG A 358 -20.61 -30.54 -6.07
N VAL A 359 -20.84 -30.14 -7.30
CA VAL A 359 -22.09 -30.46 -7.99
C VAL A 359 -22.03 -31.85 -8.63
N ALA A 360 -20.89 -32.19 -9.26
CA ALA A 360 -20.77 -33.41 -10.07
C ALA A 360 -20.07 -34.59 -9.38
N ILE A 361 -19.26 -34.32 -8.35
CA ILE A 361 -18.38 -35.32 -7.72
C ILE A 361 -18.86 -35.61 -6.29
N PRO A 362 -19.33 -36.84 -5.97
CA PRO A 362 -19.89 -37.14 -4.65
C PRO A 362 -18.83 -37.25 -3.54
N ASN A 363 -17.60 -37.62 -3.88
CA ASN A 363 -16.46 -37.67 -2.96
C ASN A 363 -15.20 -37.26 -3.72
N GLY A 364 -14.41 -36.36 -3.15
CA GLY A 364 -13.17 -35.90 -3.78
C GLY A 364 -12.04 -35.78 -2.76
N GLN A 365 -10.82 -35.95 -3.27
CA GLN A 365 -9.58 -35.81 -2.54
C GLN A 365 -9.18 -34.34 -2.43
N PHE A 366 -8.44 -34.04 -1.37
CA PHE A 366 -7.75 -32.78 -1.23
C PHE A 366 -6.41 -33.01 -0.52
N THR A 367 -5.49 -32.08 -0.78
CA THR A 367 -4.22 -31.98 -0.07
C THR A 367 -4.23 -30.71 0.76
N LEU A 368 -4.00 -30.84 2.07
CA LEU A 368 -3.85 -29.73 3.00
C LEU A 368 -2.43 -29.72 3.55
N ARG A 369 -1.71 -28.62 3.35
CA ARG A 369 -0.41 -28.36 3.97
C ARG A 369 -0.56 -27.22 4.94
N VAL A 370 -0.01 -27.40 6.15
CA VAL A 370 0.01 -26.37 7.18
C VAL A 370 1.45 -26.19 7.64
N LYS A 371 1.98 -24.97 7.58
CA LYS A 371 3.22 -24.60 8.26
C LYS A 371 2.90 -23.73 9.46
N VAL A 372 3.52 -24.05 10.58
CA VAL A 372 3.49 -23.25 11.80
C VAL A 372 4.88 -22.68 12.00
N GLN A 373 5.00 -21.36 11.86
CA GLN A 373 6.27 -20.64 11.90
C GLN A 373 6.30 -19.74 13.14
N GLN A 374 7.33 -19.86 13.96
CA GLN A 374 7.60 -18.86 15.00
C GLN A 374 8.13 -17.61 14.32
N VAL A 375 7.49 -16.47 14.57
CA VAL A 375 7.91 -15.19 14.02
C VAL A 375 8.29 -14.21 15.13
N ASP A 376 9.12 -13.23 14.80
CA ASP A 376 9.62 -12.23 15.74
C ASP A 376 8.65 -11.06 16.00
N SER A 377 7.71 -10.83 15.08
CA SER A 377 6.76 -9.71 15.12
C SER A 377 5.35 -10.16 14.68
N PRO A 378 4.29 -9.54 15.22
CA PRO A 378 2.92 -9.73 14.71
C PRO A 378 2.60 -8.86 13.50
N LEU A 379 3.44 -7.85 13.20
CA LEU A 379 3.25 -6.93 12.10
C LEU A 379 3.81 -7.55 10.82
N GLN A 380 2.91 -8.02 9.96
CA GLN A 380 3.23 -8.51 8.62
C GLN A 380 2.39 -7.75 7.57
N PRO A 381 3.02 -7.11 6.56
CA PRO A 381 2.29 -6.59 5.42
C PRO A 381 1.58 -7.73 4.69
N LEU A 382 0.32 -7.51 4.35
CA LEU A 382 -0.46 -8.38 3.49
C LEU A 382 -0.24 -8.03 2.01
N MET A 383 0.08 -6.75 1.72
CA MET A 383 0.43 -6.27 0.39
C MET A 383 1.81 -5.61 0.46
N ASN A 384 2.82 -6.26 -0.10
CA ASN A 384 4.22 -5.84 0.08
C ASN A 384 4.57 -4.63 -0.80
N ASN A 385 5.41 -3.74 -0.25
CA ASN A 385 6.07 -2.63 -0.94
C ASN A 385 5.13 -1.58 -1.58
N LEU A 386 3.85 -1.52 -1.22
CA LEU A 386 2.88 -0.54 -1.74
C LEU A 386 3.34 0.90 -1.55
N SER A 387 3.91 1.24 -0.39
CA SER A 387 4.37 2.58 -0.04
C SER A 387 5.41 3.13 -1.01
N SER A 388 6.13 2.26 -1.73
CA SER A 388 7.10 2.65 -2.77
C SER A 388 6.46 3.38 -3.97
N LEU A 389 5.15 3.20 -4.19
CA LEU A 389 4.40 3.85 -5.27
C LEU A 389 3.69 5.13 -4.81
N ALA A 390 3.65 5.40 -3.50
CA ALA A 390 2.98 6.56 -2.93
C ALA A 390 3.56 7.87 -3.46
N PRO A 391 4.90 8.01 -3.62
CA PRO A 391 5.48 9.19 -4.25
C PRO A 391 4.94 9.49 -5.65
N TYR A 392 4.90 8.48 -6.51
CA TYR A 392 4.49 8.64 -7.90
C TYR A 392 3.00 9.00 -8.04
N LEU A 393 2.12 8.31 -7.31
CA LEU A 393 0.69 8.63 -7.31
C LEU A 393 0.43 10.05 -6.77
N THR A 394 1.12 10.41 -5.69
CA THR A 394 1.00 11.72 -5.06
C THR A 394 1.48 12.83 -5.98
N ALA A 395 2.68 12.67 -6.55
CA ALA A 395 3.25 13.63 -7.48
C ALA A 395 2.36 13.82 -8.71
N TYR A 396 1.72 12.75 -9.20
CA TYR A 396 0.84 12.82 -10.36
C TYR A 396 -0.39 13.70 -10.08
N ARG A 397 -0.86 13.69 -8.84
CA ARG A 397 -2.02 14.45 -8.38
C ARG A 397 -1.67 15.78 -7.70
N LYS A 398 -0.39 16.20 -7.71
CA LYS A 398 0.09 17.42 -7.04
C LYS A 398 -0.19 17.42 -5.53
N GLY A 399 -0.14 16.25 -4.91
CA GLY A 399 -0.50 16.07 -3.50
C GLY A 399 0.68 16.11 -2.52
N VAL A 400 0.36 15.69 -1.29
CA VAL A 400 1.32 15.40 -0.22
C VAL A 400 1.14 13.97 0.29
N VAL A 401 2.18 13.42 0.91
CA VAL A 401 2.17 12.08 1.51
C VAL A 401 2.05 12.22 3.03
N LEU A 402 1.13 11.48 3.65
CA LEU A 402 1.05 11.29 5.09
C LEU A 402 1.47 9.85 5.41
N ALA A 403 2.67 9.68 5.97
CA ALA A 403 3.19 8.35 6.26
C ALA A 403 3.90 8.28 7.60
N LYS A 404 3.52 7.29 8.42
CA LYS A 404 4.20 6.98 9.69
C LYS A 404 4.23 5.47 9.93
N PRO A 405 5.36 4.89 10.39
CA PRO A 405 5.42 3.49 10.81
C PRO A 405 4.32 3.10 11.81
N ASP A 406 4.04 4.01 12.74
CA ASP A 406 3.09 3.82 13.83
C ASP A 406 1.62 3.76 13.38
N PHE A 407 1.31 3.95 12.08
CA PHE A 407 -0.04 3.69 11.57
C PHE A 407 -0.40 2.21 11.57
N ALA A 408 0.59 1.32 11.57
CA ALA A 408 0.34 -0.11 11.51
C ALA A 408 -0.32 -0.61 12.80
N PHE A 409 -1.24 -1.56 12.67
CA PHE A 409 -1.97 -2.15 13.78
C PHE A 409 -2.00 -3.67 13.67
N ALA A 410 -1.61 -4.35 14.75
CA ALA A 410 -1.81 -5.78 14.94
C ALA A 410 -1.93 -6.10 16.43
N GLY A 411 -2.75 -7.10 16.76
CA GLY A 411 -2.85 -7.68 18.10
C GLY A 411 -1.47 -8.10 18.62
N ASN A 412 -1.14 -7.67 19.83
CA ASN A 412 0.18 -7.86 20.42
C ASN A 412 0.11 -7.85 21.97
N GLU A 413 1.27 -7.94 22.62
CA GLU A 413 1.32 -8.01 24.09
C GLU A 413 0.85 -6.76 24.83
N SER A 414 0.91 -5.56 24.24
CA SER A 414 0.48 -4.34 24.92
C SER A 414 -1.04 -4.23 24.95
N ILE A 415 -1.71 -4.76 23.91
CA ILE A 415 -3.16 -4.86 23.82
C ILE A 415 -3.67 -6.02 24.72
N GLY A 416 -2.96 -7.14 24.74
CA GLY A 416 -3.24 -8.25 25.67
C GLY A 416 -4.40 -9.16 25.26
N VAL A 417 -4.84 -9.09 23.99
CA VAL A 417 -5.89 -9.94 23.41
C VAL A 417 -5.23 -11.05 22.59
N SER A 418 -5.37 -12.31 23.03
CA SER A 418 -4.82 -13.48 22.32
C SER A 418 -5.67 -13.88 21.11
N GLY A 419 -5.11 -14.76 20.26
CA GLY A 419 -5.78 -15.25 19.04
C GLY A 419 -5.22 -14.60 17.78
N VAL A 420 -6.03 -14.52 16.72
CA VAL A 420 -5.62 -13.90 15.45
C VAL A 420 -5.30 -12.42 15.67
N VAL A 421 -4.21 -11.93 15.10
CA VAL A 421 -3.74 -10.55 15.32
C VAL A 421 -4.49 -9.49 14.50
N CYS A 422 -5.41 -9.90 13.62
CA CYS A 422 -6.18 -9.01 12.76
C CYS A 422 -7.60 -8.78 13.32
N ALA A 423 -8.02 -7.52 13.44
CA ALA A 423 -9.32 -7.15 14.01
C ALA A 423 -10.52 -7.73 13.24
N GLY A 424 -10.46 -7.83 11.91
CA GLY A 424 -11.51 -8.44 11.10
C GLY A 424 -11.75 -9.93 11.35
N THR A 425 -10.89 -10.57 12.15
CA THR A 425 -10.97 -11.98 12.57
C THR A 425 -10.83 -12.14 14.09
N ASN A 426 -10.85 -11.04 14.85
CA ASN A 426 -10.78 -11.08 16.31
C ASN A 426 -11.55 -9.87 16.90
N GLU A 427 -12.78 -10.12 17.35
CA GLU A 427 -13.68 -9.09 17.89
C GLU A 427 -13.06 -8.34 19.07
N GLY A 428 -12.26 -9.02 19.90
CA GLY A 428 -11.56 -8.39 21.02
C GLY A 428 -10.53 -7.32 20.61
N LEU A 429 -10.14 -7.26 19.33
CA LEU A 429 -9.24 -6.24 18.79
C LEU A 429 -9.98 -5.06 18.15
N VAL A 430 -11.31 -5.12 17.99
CA VAL A 430 -12.09 -4.06 17.31
C VAL A 430 -11.96 -2.72 18.02
N GLU A 431 -12.24 -2.68 19.32
CA GLU A 431 -12.19 -1.42 20.10
C GLU A 431 -10.76 -0.82 20.09
N PRO A 432 -9.68 -1.58 20.42
CA PRO A 432 -8.31 -1.07 20.30
C PRO A 432 -7.93 -0.62 18.88
N CYS A 433 -8.40 -1.32 17.85
CA CYS A 433 -8.16 -0.93 16.46
C CYS A 433 -8.85 0.38 16.12
N ASN A 434 -10.11 0.56 16.53
CA ASN A 434 -10.88 1.77 16.27
C ASN A 434 -10.29 2.98 17.03
N GLU A 435 -9.84 2.82 18.27
CA GLU A 435 -9.12 3.87 19.00
C GLU A 435 -7.83 4.28 18.25
N HIS A 436 -7.08 3.30 17.75
CA HIS A 436 -5.88 3.55 16.95
C HIS A 436 -6.18 4.28 15.65
N VAL A 437 -7.22 3.86 14.92
CA VAL A 437 -7.69 4.51 13.69
C VAL A 437 -8.11 5.97 13.94
N LEU A 438 -8.79 6.26 15.06
CA LEU A 438 -9.16 7.62 15.43
C LEU A 438 -7.92 8.49 15.69
N GLY A 439 -6.84 7.95 16.24
CA GLY A 439 -5.57 8.67 16.36
C GLY A 439 -4.88 8.97 15.02
N ILE A 440 -5.09 8.14 14.00
CA ILE A 440 -4.63 8.42 12.62
C ILE A 440 -5.53 9.48 11.98
N HIS A 441 -6.84 9.38 12.21
CA HIS A 441 -7.83 10.36 11.74
C HIS A 441 -7.57 11.77 12.28
N GLU A 442 -7.23 11.91 13.56
CA GLU A 442 -6.84 13.19 14.16
C GLU A 442 -5.65 13.82 13.42
N GLN A 443 -4.61 13.03 13.14
CA GLN A 443 -3.43 13.52 12.40
C GLN A 443 -3.75 13.91 10.96
N LEU A 444 -4.67 13.18 10.31
CA LEU A 444 -5.15 13.55 8.98
C LEU A 444 -5.93 14.89 9.04
N ASN A 445 -6.81 15.07 10.03
CA ASN A 445 -7.54 16.31 10.21
C ASN A 445 -6.62 17.50 10.52
N GLU A 446 -5.54 17.30 11.28
CA GLU A 446 -4.49 18.32 11.49
C GLU A 446 -3.85 18.74 10.17
N LEU A 447 -3.46 17.79 9.32
CA LEU A 447 -2.92 18.07 7.99
C LEU A 447 -3.94 18.79 7.09
N LEU A 448 -5.20 18.37 7.10
CA LEU A 448 -6.27 19.01 6.34
C LEU A 448 -6.52 20.45 6.83
N ALA A 449 -6.51 20.68 8.14
CA ALA A 449 -6.59 22.01 8.73
C ALA A 449 -5.43 22.91 8.27
N GLU A 450 -4.21 22.38 8.22
CA GLU A 450 -3.03 23.09 7.70
C GLU A 450 -3.16 23.42 6.20
N ILE A 451 -3.60 22.45 5.38
CA ILE A 451 -3.83 22.63 3.94
C ILE A 451 -4.85 23.75 3.69
N ALA A 452 -5.97 23.74 4.43
CA ALA A 452 -7.03 24.73 4.31
C ALA A 452 -6.69 26.08 4.99
N ASN A 453 -5.62 26.12 5.79
CA ASN A 453 -5.28 27.24 6.67
C ASN A 453 -6.46 27.63 7.60
N ILE A 454 -7.10 26.61 8.17
CA ILE A 454 -8.20 26.69 9.14
C ILE A 454 -7.68 26.08 10.44
N SER A 455 -8.07 26.64 11.59
CA SER A 455 -7.67 26.06 12.89
C SER A 455 -8.39 24.74 13.11
N ILE A 456 -7.66 23.71 13.56
CA ILE A 456 -8.24 22.41 13.93
C ILE A 456 -9.28 22.51 15.06
N ASP A 457 -9.20 23.55 15.90
CA ASP A 457 -10.18 23.84 16.94
C ASP A 457 -11.53 24.36 16.39
N ASP A 458 -11.57 24.79 15.11
CA ASP A 458 -12.76 25.28 14.42
C ASP A 458 -13.29 24.23 13.43
N LEU A 459 -13.67 23.08 13.99
CA LEU A 459 -14.09 21.90 13.23
C LEU A 459 -15.30 22.17 12.33
N GLU A 460 -16.26 23.01 12.76
CA GLU A 460 -17.42 23.39 11.95
C GLU A 460 -16.99 24.11 10.66
N THR A 461 -16.04 25.04 10.77
CA THR A 461 -15.52 25.78 9.61
C THR A 461 -14.70 24.86 8.70
N LEU A 462 -13.86 23.99 9.27
CA LEU A 462 -13.07 23.01 8.51
C LEU A 462 -13.98 22.06 7.72
N ARG A 463 -14.98 21.51 8.40
CA ARG A 463 -15.98 20.61 7.83
C ARG A 463 -16.75 21.27 6.69
N ASN A 464 -17.23 22.49 6.89
CA ASN A 464 -17.95 23.23 5.85
C ASN A 464 -17.05 23.58 4.66
N HIS A 465 -15.77 23.86 4.89
CA HIS A 465 -14.81 24.09 3.81
C HIS A 465 -14.67 22.85 2.91
N TYR A 466 -14.44 21.68 3.48
CA TYR A 466 -14.26 20.45 2.70
C TYR A 466 -15.56 19.91 2.09
N ALA A 467 -16.71 20.17 2.70
CA ALA A 467 -18.00 19.89 2.07
C ALA A 467 -18.20 20.66 0.75
N GLU A 468 -17.62 21.87 0.63
CA GLU A 468 -17.68 22.69 -0.59
C GLU A 468 -16.46 22.49 -1.51
N ASN A 469 -15.31 22.11 -0.94
CA ASN A 469 -14.02 21.97 -1.62
C ASN A 469 -13.37 20.62 -1.23
N PRO A 470 -13.96 19.50 -1.66
CA PRO A 470 -13.49 18.18 -1.25
C PRO A 470 -12.08 17.91 -1.76
N ILE A 471 -11.25 17.30 -0.91
CA ILE A 471 -9.95 16.76 -1.31
C ILE A 471 -10.08 15.26 -1.62
N HIS A 472 -9.18 14.74 -2.45
CA HIS A 472 -9.07 13.30 -2.67
C HIS A 472 -8.02 12.71 -1.75
N ILE A 473 -8.38 11.61 -1.09
CA ILE A 473 -7.54 10.90 -0.14
C ILE A 473 -7.36 9.48 -0.66
N ALA A 474 -6.13 9.12 -0.98
CA ALA A 474 -5.80 7.73 -1.29
C ALA A 474 -5.14 7.05 -0.12
N ILE A 475 -5.47 5.77 0.09
CA ILE A 475 -4.76 4.90 1.01
C ILE A 475 -3.96 3.92 0.17
N MET A 476 -2.63 3.94 0.28
CA MET A 476 -1.73 3.06 -0.44
C MET A 476 -1.04 2.11 0.54
N ALA A 477 -1.84 1.28 1.17
CA ALA A 477 -1.41 0.32 2.17
C ALA A 477 -2.47 -0.77 2.32
N ASP A 478 -2.10 -1.92 2.87
CA ASP A 478 -3.07 -2.92 3.32
C ASP A 478 -3.69 -2.55 4.70
N PRO A 479 -4.73 -3.26 5.16
CA PRO A 479 -5.39 -2.99 6.43
C PRO A 479 -4.55 -3.28 7.70
N THR A 480 -3.43 -3.98 7.61
CA THR A 480 -2.48 -4.11 8.74
C THR A 480 -1.62 -2.84 8.83
N MET A 481 -1.28 -2.26 7.69
CA MET A 481 -0.38 -1.12 7.56
C MET A 481 -1.07 0.24 7.77
N VAL A 482 -2.28 0.39 7.23
CA VAL A 482 -3.21 1.49 7.54
C VAL A 482 -4.58 0.86 7.78
N PRO A 483 -5.02 0.72 9.05
CA PRO A 483 -6.23 -0.03 9.40
C PRO A 483 -7.53 0.60 8.90
N MET A 484 -8.58 -0.21 8.87
CA MET A 484 -9.95 0.26 8.62
C MET A 484 -10.67 0.51 9.95
N TYR A 485 -11.67 1.38 9.95
CA TYR A 485 -12.59 1.50 11.08
C TYR A 485 -13.68 0.43 10.99
N TYR A 486 -13.99 -0.21 12.11
CA TYR A 486 -15.02 -1.25 12.21
C TYR A 486 -16.31 -0.65 12.78
N TYR A 487 -17.31 -0.42 11.92
CA TYR A 487 -18.62 0.09 12.31
C TYR A 487 -19.51 -1.03 12.83
N TYR A 488 -20.34 -0.72 13.82
CA TYR A 488 -21.20 -1.72 14.45
C TYR A 488 -22.13 -2.42 13.46
N ASN A 489 -22.20 -3.74 13.58
CA ASN A 489 -23.04 -4.61 12.79
C ASN A 489 -23.79 -5.60 13.70
N PRO A 490 -25.12 -5.54 13.77
CA PRO A 490 -25.89 -6.47 14.59
C PRO A 490 -25.83 -7.92 14.07
N ASP A 491 -25.41 -8.12 12.81
CA ASP A 491 -25.23 -9.43 12.19
C ASP A 491 -23.74 -9.87 12.19
N SER A 492 -22.89 -9.22 12.99
CA SER A 492 -21.46 -9.54 13.16
C SER A 492 -21.26 -10.97 13.67
N ASP A 493 -20.47 -11.76 12.95
CA ASP A 493 -19.97 -13.06 13.41
C ASP A 493 -18.66 -13.45 12.69
N MET A 494 -17.93 -14.44 13.21
CA MET A 494 -16.62 -14.85 12.66
C MET A 494 -16.64 -15.33 11.20
N ILE A 495 -17.78 -15.81 10.69
CA ILE A 495 -17.94 -16.29 9.31
C ILE A 495 -18.53 -15.21 8.40
N GLY A 496 -19.50 -14.44 8.89
CA GLY A 496 -20.14 -13.31 8.22
C GLY A 496 -19.25 -12.06 8.15
N GLY A 497 -18.19 -12.02 8.96
CA GLY A 497 -17.31 -10.88 9.14
C GLY A 497 -17.57 -10.18 10.47
N ILE A 498 -16.49 -9.81 11.15
CA ILE A 498 -16.58 -9.01 12.37
C ILE A 498 -16.85 -7.56 11.99
N GLU A 499 -17.99 -7.06 12.47
CA GLU A 499 -18.43 -5.69 12.29
C GLU A 499 -18.53 -5.31 10.80
N LEU A 500 -18.39 -4.02 10.46
CA LEU A 500 -18.31 -3.51 9.09
C LEU A 500 -17.04 -2.69 8.91
N PRO A 501 -15.93 -3.29 8.43
CA PRO A 501 -14.69 -2.56 8.17
C PRO A 501 -14.87 -1.59 7.00
N SER A 502 -14.43 -0.34 7.16
CA SER A 502 -14.53 0.69 6.13
C SER A 502 -13.46 1.79 6.29
N ASP A 503 -13.01 2.31 5.15
CA ASP A 503 -12.12 3.48 5.07
C ASP A 503 -12.86 4.82 5.15
N TYR A 504 -14.20 4.80 5.28
CA TYR A 504 -15.05 5.99 5.30
C TYR A 504 -14.58 7.04 6.31
N ILE A 505 -14.07 6.59 7.46
CA ILE A 505 -13.62 7.46 8.55
C ILE A 505 -12.56 8.47 8.07
N TYR A 506 -11.69 8.08 7.12
CA TYR A 506 -10.63 8.93 6.61
C TYR A 506 -11.14 10.09 5.74
N GLY A 507 -12.42 10.07 5.36
CA GLY A 507 -13.05 11.12 4.55
C GLY A 507 -14.02 12.00 5.33
N ASP A 508 -14.32 11.63 6.56
CA ASP A 508 -15.21 12.35 7.48
C ASP A 508 -14.38 13.33 8.31
N ILE A 509 -14.77 14.60 8.39
CA ILE A 509 -14.06 15.58 9.22
C ILE A 509 -14.54 15.53 10.68
N ASP A 510 -15.83 15.28 10.93
CA ASP A 510 -16.47 15.53 12.22
C ASP A 510 -17.20 14.31 12.84
N PRO A 511 -16.60 13.10 12.83
CA PRO A 511 -17.25 11.94 13.44
C PRO A 511 -17.50 12.23 14.94
N LYS A 512 -18.67 11.86 15.44
CA LYS A 512 -19.00 12.07 16.85
C LYS A 512 -18.30 10.99 17.70
N PRO A 513 -17.36 11.31 18.60
CA PRO A 513 -16.51 10.29 19.23
C PRO A 513 -17.25 9.19 20.00
N ASP A 514 -18.35 9.53 20.68
CA ASP A 514 -19.15 8.58 21.45
C ASP A 514 -20.22 7.84 20.61
N ASP A 515 -20.30 8.15 19.30
CA ASP A 515 -21.41 7.77 18.42
C ASP A 515 -21.02 7.99 16.95
N VAL A 516 -19.94 7.33 16.52
CA VAL A 516 -19.30 7.54 15.21
C VAL A 516 -20.17 7.16 14.01
N GLU A 517 -21.32 6.51 14.25
CA GLU A 517 -22.38 6.32 13.25
C GLU A 517 -23.12 7.62 12.94
N ASN A 518 -22.85 8.70 13.67
CA ASN A 518 -23.41 10.02 13.51
C ASN A 518 -22.28 11.07 13.56
N ASN A 519 -22.55 12.25 13.01
CA ASN A 519 -21.57 13.33 12.98
C ASN A 519 -21.90 14.36 14.06
N THR A 520 -20.90 15.19 14.37
CA THR A 520 -21.03 16.25 15.38
C THR A 520 -22.06 17.30 14.94
N TYR A 521 -22.06 17.66 13.66
CA TYR A 521 -22.92 18.72 13.11
C TYR A 521 -24.11 18.20 12.28
N THR A 522 -24.15 16.91 11.95
CA THR A 522 -25.24 16.31 11.19
C THR A 522 -25.70 14.98 11.80
N TYR A 523 -27.00 14.67 11.65
CA TYR A 523 -27.56 13.43 12.22
C TYR A 523 -27.09 12.18 11.48
N TRP A 524 -26.65 12.27 10.23
CA TRP A 524 -26.17 11.12 9.47
C TRP A 524 -24.71 11.35 9.11
N PRO A 525 -23.89 10.30 8.95
CA PRO A 525 -22.54 10.44 8.45
C PRO A 525 -22.55 11.20 7.13
N PHE A 526 -21.69 12.20 7.03
CA PHE A 526 -21.47 12.93 5.79
C PHE A 526 -19.98 12.97 5.49
N GLN A 527 -19.58 12.29 4.42
CA GLN A 527 -18.20 12.23 3.98
C GLN A 527 -17.89 13.49 3.18
N GLU A 528 -17.13 14.42 3.75
CA GLU A 528 -16.68 15.62 3.04
C GLU A 528 -15.71 15.26 1.91
N ASN A 529 -14.80 14.31 2.13
CA ASN A 529 -13.67 14.05 1.24
C ASN A 529 -13.75 12.66 0.58
N ALA A 530 -13.41 12.58 -0.71
CA ALA A 530 -13.44 11.32 -1.44
C ALA A 530 -12.24 10.44 -1.01
N VAL A 531 -12.53 9.26 -0.47
CA VAL A 531 -11.51 8.28 -0.05
C VAL A 531 -11.50 7.08 -0.98
N GLY A 532 -10.32 6.59 -1.33
CA GLY A 532 -10.16 5.31 -2.02
C GLY A 532 -8.88 4.59 -1.61
N ARG A 533 -8.96 3.29 -1.36
CA ARG A 533 -7.79 2.45 -1.13
C ARG A 533 -7.32 1.83 -2.44
N VAL A 534 -6.02 1.94 -2.72
CA VAL A 534 -5.37 1.31 -3.87
C VAL A 534 -4.86 -0.06 -3.42
N THR A 535 -5.49 -1.12 -3.91
CA THR A 535 -5.20 -2.50 -3.50
C THR A 535 -4.78 -3.38 -4.68
N GLY A 536 -3.91 -4.35 -4.40
CA GLY A 536 -3.44 -5.40 -5.31
C GLY A 536 -2.83 -6.53 -4.48
N TYR A 537 -2.19 -7.51 -5.11
CA TYR A 537 -1.47 -8.53 -4.35
C TYR A 537 -0.19 -7.96 -3.70
N ASP A 538 0.51 -7.10 -4.43
CA ASP A 538 1.71 -6.39 -4.02
C ASP A 538 1.86 -5.09 -4.84
N ALA A 539 3.02 -4.44 -4.73
CA ALA A 539 3.36 -3.25 -5.52
C ALA A 539 3.35 -3.49 -7.03
N GLU A 540 3.63 -4.71 -7.50
CA GLU A 540 3.65 -5.00 -8.94
C GLU A 540 2.24 -4.87 -9.54
N ASP A 541 1.23 -5.49 -8.92
CA ASP A 541 -0.16 -5.33 -9.35
C ASP A 541 -0.69 -3.90 -9.16
N CYS A 542 -0.33 -3.26 -8.04
CA CYS A 542 -0.73 -1.87 -7.78
C CYS A 542 -0.13 -0.89 -8.79
N SER A 543 1.10 -1.12 -9.26
CA SER A 543 1.74 -0.28 -10.27
C SER A 543 0.97 -0.32 -11.60
N ALA A 544 0.51 -1.50 -12.01
CA ALA A 544 -0.32 -1.66 -13.20
C ALA A 544 -1.71 -1.00 -13.02
N LEU A 545 -2.30 -1.09 -11.83
CA LEU A 545 -3.55 -0.42 -11.47
C LEU A 545 -3.41 1.12 -11.54
N ILE A 546 -2.31 1.67 -11.04
CA ILE A 546 -2.02 3.10 -11.12
C ILE A 546 -1.80 3.50 -12.58
N ALA A 547 -0.94 2.78 -13.29
CA ALA A 547 -0.60 3.10 -14.68
C ALA A 547 -1.83 3.07 -15.60
N ARG A 548 -2.68 2.03 -15.52
CA ARG A 548 -3.92 1.98 -16.32
C ARG A 548 -4.91 3.09 -15.98
N THR A 549 -4.83 3.65 -14.77
CA THR A 549 -5.68 4.77 -14.33
C THR A 549 -5.15 6.09 -14.84
N VAL A 550 -3.84 6.32 -14.72
CA VAL A 550 -3.15 7.52 -15.23
C VAL A 550 -3.30 7.63 -16.75
N PHE A 551 -3.07 6.54 -17.47
CA PHE A 551 -3.08 6.48 -18.93
C PHE A 551 -4.41 5.96 -19.50
N TYR A 552 -5.49 5.96 -18.70
CA TYR A 552 -6.78 5.39 -19.11
C TYR A 552 -7.28 5.98 -20.44
N SER A 553 -7.16 7.30 -20.60
CA SER A 553 -7.61 8.01 -21.81
C SER A 553 -6.84 7.60 -23.06
N GLU A 554 -5.58 7.17 -22.94
CA GLU A 554 -4.76 6.72 -24.06
C GLU A 554 -5.07 5.27 -24.41
N ILE A 555 -5.08 4.39 -23.39
CA ILE A 555 -5.33 2.96 -23.60
C ILE A 555 -6.75 2.68 -24.08
N ILE A 556 -7.75 3.49 -23.69
CA ILE A 556 -9.16 3.23 -23.99
C ILE A 556 -9.48 3.40 -25.48
N GLU A 557 -8.66 4.10 -26.25
CA GLU A 557 -8.88 4.30 -27.69
C GLU A 557 -8.81 2.98 -28.46
N ASP A 558 -7.92 2.07 -28.04
CA ASP A 558 -7.67 0.78 -28.69
C ASP A 558 -8.61 -0.34 -28.22
N LEU A 559 -9.44 -0.08 -27.21
CA LEU A 559 -10.38 -1.05 -26.63
C LEU A 559 -11.66 -1.24 -27.48
N GLY A 560 -11.76 -0.68 -28.68
CA GLY A 560 -12.86 -0.94 -29.61
C GLY A 560 -14.27 -0.68 -29.04
N GLU A 561 -15.27 -1.46 -29.46
CA GLU A 561 -16.68 -1.27 -29.05
C GLU A 561 -17.02 -1.85 -27.68
N TRP A 562 -16.17 -2.72 -27.10
CA TRP A 562 -16.54 -3.40 -25.86
C TRP A 562 -16.71 -2.40 -24.70
N LYS A 563 -15.92 -1.30 -24.70
CA LYS A 563 -16.00 -0.20 -23.72
C LYS A 563 -17.35 0.51 -23.67
N ASN A 564 -18.18 0.36 -24.70
CA ASN A 564 -19.52 0.95 -24.80
C ASN A 564 -20.62 0.03 -24.22
N ASN A 565 -20.26 -1.08 -23.57
CA ASN A 565 -21.21 -2.00 -22.96
C ASN A 565 -21.23 -1.84 -21.44
N ALA A 566 -22.40 -2.06 -20.85
CA ALA A 566 -22.56 -2.18 -19.41
C ALA A 566 -23.14 -3.56 -19.09
N THR A 567 -22.60 -4.21 -18.07
CA THR A 567 -23.16 -5.45 -17.52
C THR A 567 -24.05 -5.09 -16.33
N VAL A 568 -25.30 -5.54 -16.35
CA VAL A 568 -26.23 -5.40 -15.22
C VAL A 568 -26.49 -6.79 -14.67
N GLN A 569 -25.97 -7.06 -13.48
CA GLN A 569 -26.27 -8.26 -12.72
C GLN A 569 -27.31 -7.93 -11.66
N THR A 570 -28.42 -8.67 -11.64
CA THR A 570 -29.48 -8.52 -10.65
C THR A 570 -29.63 -9.82 -9.88
N GLY A 571 -29.31 -9.84 -8.60
CA GLY A 571 -29.66 -10.95 -7.72
C GLY A 571 -31.11 -10.79 -7.25
N ALA A 572 -32.01 -11.69 -7.63
CA ALA A 572 -33.41 -11.62 -7.21
C ALA A 572 -33.67 -12.26 -5.82
N GLY A 573 -32.65 -12.82 -5.16
CA GLY A 573 -32.81 -13.62 -3.95
C GLY A 573 -33.67 -14.89 -4.12
N LEU A 574 -34.14 -15.16 -5.34
CA LEU A 574 -34.98 -16.32 -5.71
C LEU A 574 -34.14 -17.53 -6.17
N GLU A 575 -32.84 -17.34 -6.40
CA GLU A 575 -31.93 -18.38 -6.93
C GLU A 575 -31.70 -19.53 -5.94
N LEU A 576 -32.01 -19.33 -4.65
CA LEU A 576 -31.99 -20.39 -3.64
C LEU A 576 -33.23 -21.29 -3.65
N VAL A 577 -34.15 -21.08 -4.61
CA VAL A 577 -35.29 -21.99 -4.86
C VAL A 577 -35.38 -22.33 -6.35
N GLY A 578 -34.33 -22.96 -6.88
CA GLY A 578 -34.44 -23.85 -8.03
C GLY A 578 -33.62 -23.45 -9.26
N THR A 579 -32.60 -24.27 -9.54
CA THR A 579 -32.02 -24.59 -10.86
C THR A 579 -31.63 -23.42 -11.77
N ASP A 580 -30.33 -23.32 -12.02
CA ASP A 580 -29.68 -22.56 -13.08
C ASP A 580 -30.48 -22.50 -14.38
N THR A 581 -30.79 -21.28 -14.79
CA THR A 581 -31.02 -20.96 -16.20
C THR A 581 -30.31 -19.65 -16.52
N HIS A 582 -29.13 -19.76 -17.12
CA HIS A 582 -28.55 -18.68 -17.92
C HIS A 582 -29.56 -18.25 -19.00
N SER A 583 -29.99 -16.99 -18.94
CA SER A 583 -30.66 -16.34 -20.08
C SER A 583 -29.95 -15.03 -20.39
N SER A 584 -29.15 -15.06 -21.44
CA SER A 584 -28.62 -13.86 -22.08
C SER A 584 -29.74 -13.18 -22.85
N PHE A 585 -30.26 -12.06 -22.34
CA PHE A 585 -31.14 -11.19 -23.11
C PHE A 585 -30.30 -10.24 -23.98
N GLN A 586 -30.00 -10.67 -25.21
CA GLN A 586 -29.63 -9.74 -26.29
C GLN A 586 -30.90 -8.99 -26.74
N HIS A 587 -31.00 -7.70 -26.39
CA HIS A 587 -32.00 -6.82 -26.97
C HIS A 587 -31.47 -6.25 -28.29
N ASP A 588 -31.78 -6.94 -29.38
CA ASP A 588 -31.49 -6.49 -30.75
C ASP A 588 -32.54 -5.44 -31.15
N ASN A 589 -32.24 -4.16 -30.89
CA ASN A 589 -33.05 -3.04 -31.38
C ASN A 589 -32.77 -2.83 -32.87
N ARG A 590 -33.52 -3.53 -33.72
CA ARG A 590 -33.72 -3.14 -35.12
C ARG A 590 -35.08 -2.46 -35.26
N GLU A 591 -35.08 -1.14 -35.28
CA GLU A 591 -36.18 -0.37 -35.88
C GLU A 591 -35.92 -0.22 -37.39
N SER A 592 -36.80 -0.86 -38.16
CA SER A 592 -37.37 -0.34 -39.41
C SER A 592 -38.83 -0.75 -39.49
#